data_AF-A0A3N7FVJ0-F1
#
_entry.id   AF-A0A3N7FVJ0-F1
#
_cell.length_a   1.000
_cell.length_b   1.000
_cell.length_c   1.000
_cell.angle_alpha   90.00
_cell.angle_beta   90.00
_cell.angle_gamma   90.00
#
_symmetry.space_group_name_H-M   'P 1'
#
loop_
_entity.id
_entity.type
_entity.pdbx_description
1 polymer ?
#
loop_
_entity_poly.entity_id
_entity_poly.type
_entity_poly.pdbx_seq_one_letter_code
_entity_poly.pdbx_strand_id
1 'polypeptide(L)'
;MGDSLFEGLPPPSHQQQNQEAEANDTSKTTKREPSTVPAPPKPALKSALKRPKPVEAKPDPEAEKATASGKRLRFKTTTDASETQVIEAMKKIASHIKTPAKFSKASKLAIQLIQAGSVKPGTSDHFFAILEAAMSSTTSCTDPSVRADYHCLFSAARDAAECLNKKQKNQLATWTVRAVLANDFFTDDSFLFSKTAGQVKDAIADLPVATKDDDIEEAASLIDKAATTDEYSKREDTCSGAEAEENKDVSDPFGLDALIPSTVKKDEKVKGKKDMPVKVREEEEEESKRFLKYQREALITCLEIAARRYKIPWCQTVIDILVKHAFDNVARFTSCQRDAIQKLWASIREQQTRRKQGKSVNGKLDVNGFEWLQQKYAGEKISIRHSVGGSGDRRASQWLG
;
A
#
# COMPACT_ATOMS: atom_id res chain seq x y z
N MET A 1 -62.40 -0.37 25.81
CA MET A 1 -61.73 0.31 24.68
C MET A 1 -60.56 -0.56 24.28
N GLY A 2 -60.48 -0.91 23.01
CA GLY A 2 -59.60 -1.98 22.52
C GLY A 2 -59.84 -2.11 21.04
N ASP A 3 -59.46 -1.07 20.30
CA ASP A 3 -59.99 -0.81 18.98
C ASP A 3 -59.20 -1.61 17.92
N SER A 4 -59.93 -2.34 17.09
CA SER A 4 -59.39 -3.22 16.05
C SER A 4 -58.77 -2.41 14.92
N LEU A 5 -57.44 -2.28 14.93
CA LEU A 5 -56.67 -1.38 14.08
C LEU A 5 -56.51 -1.85 12.59
N PHE A 6 -57.47 -2.62 12.05
CA PHE A 6 -57.36 -3.26 10.74
C PHE A 6 -58.67 -3.37 9.91
N GLU A 7 -59.76 -2.67 10.25
CA GLU A 7 -61.03 -2.68 9.49
C GLU A 7 -61.02 -1.85 8.18
N GLY A 8 -59.86 -1.67 7.53
CA GLY A 8 -59.66 -0.67 6.47
C GLY A 8 -58.97 -1.14 5.18
N LEU A 9 -58.83 -2.45 4.94
CA LEU A 9 -58.19 -2.97 3.71
C LEU A 9 -59.20 -3.69 2.80
N PRO A 10 -59.33 -3.29 1.52
CA PRO A 10 -60.22 -3.97 0.57
C PRO A 10 -59.67 -5.37 0.22
N PRO A 11 -60.56 -6.38 0.02
CA PRO A 11 -60.13 -7.72 -0.37
C PRO A 11 -59.60 -7.73 -1.82
N PRO A 12 -58.60 -8.57 -2.14
CA PRO A 12 -58.07 -8.68 -3.50
C PRO A 12 -59.10 -9.32 -4.44
N SER A 13 -59.45 -8.61 -5.51
CA SER A 13 -60.38 -9.13 -6.53
C SER A 13 -59.74 -10.28 -7.31
N HIS A 14 -60.36 -11.46 -7.25
CA HIS A 14 -60.11 -12.50 -8.23
C HIS A 14 -60.69 -12.09 -9.59
N GLN A 15 -59.83 -11.99 -10.61
CA GLN A 15 -60.25 -12.12 -12.00
C GLN A 15 -59.57 -13.35 -12.61
N GLN A 16 -60.33 -14.45 -12.65
CA GLN A 16 -60.18 -15.43 -13.71
C GLN A 16 -60.90 -14.90 -14.95
N GLN A 17 -60.22 -14.84 -16.08
CA GLN A 17 -60.90 -15.02 -17.36
C GLN A 17 -59.92 -15.64 -18.37
N ASN A 18 -60.21 -16.88 -18.77
CA ASN A 18 -59.67 -17.45 -19.99
C ASN A 18 -60.20 -16.65 -21.19
N GLN A 19 -59.39 -16.51 -22.23
CA GLN A 19 -59.83 -16.91 -23.57
C GLN A 19 -58.64 -17.26 -24.46
N GLU A 20 -58.85 -18.28 -25.28
CA GLU A 20 -57.86 -18.88 -26.19
C GLU A 20 -57.81 -18.13 -27.52
N ALA A 21 -56.66 -18.13 -28.19
CA ALA A 21 -56.61 -18.14 -29.66
C ALA A 21 -55.24 -18.62 -30.18
N GLU A 22 -55.28 -19.84 -30.71
CA GLU A 22 -54.54 -20.35 -31.88
C GLU A 22 -53.00 -20.42 -31.94
N ALA A 23 -52.57 -21.49 -32.60
CA ALA A 23 -51.19 -21.88 -32.79
C ALA A 23 -50.59 -21.29 -34.08
N ASN A 24 -49.27 -21.25 -34.16
CA ASN A 24 -48.63 -21.82 -35.34
C ASN A 24 -47.27 -22.45 -35.02
N ASP A 25 -47.05 -23.62 -35.59
CA ASP A 25 -45.84 -24.44 -35.43
C ASP A 25 -44.87 -24.13 -36.57
N THR A 26 -43.60 -23.86 -36.25
CA THR A 26 -42.53 -24.44 -37.09
C THR A 26 -41.23 -24.62 -36.32
N SER A 27 -40.96 -25.88 -35.99
CA SER A 27 -39.67 -26.39 -35.56
C SER A 27 -38.44 -25.85 -36.33
N LYS A 28 -37.34 -25.64 -35.61
CA LYS A 28 -35.98 -25.81 -36.17
C LYS A 28 -34.99 -26.29 -35.09
N THR A 29 -34.76 -27.59 -35.10
CA THR A 29 -33.83 -28.28 -34.21
C THR A 29 -32.37 -27.97 -34.59
N THR A 30 -31.52 -27.69 -33.62
CA THR A 30 -30.06 -27.82 -33.81
C THR A 30 -29.43 -28.41 -32.56
N LYS A 31 -28.90 -29.63 -32.69
CA LYS A 31 -28.19 -30.33 -31.61
C LYS A 31 -26.87 -29.62 -31.33
N ARG A 32 -26.48 -29.52 -30.07
CA ARG A 32 -25.07 -29.31 -29.68
C ARG A 32 -24.75 -30.15 -28.44
N GLU A 33 -23.63 -30.85 -28.50
CA GLU A 33 -23.20 -31.79 -27.47
C GLU A 33 -22.68 -31.05 -26.21
N PRO A 34 -22.78 -31.66 -25.02
CA PRO A 34 -22.29 -31.06 -23.79
C PRO A 34 -20.76 -31.22 -23.66
N SER A 35 -20.05 -30.10 -23.54
CA SER A 35 -18.63 -30.12 -23.15
C SER A 35 -18.49 -30.22 -21.63
N THR A 36 -17.47 -30.94 -21.17
CA THR A 36 -17.28 -31.38 -19.79
C THR A 36 -16.85 -30.25 -18.84
N VAL A 37 -17.53 -30.13 -17.70
CA VAL A 37 -17.11 -29.28 -16.58
C VAL A 37 -16.38 -30.14 -15.53
N PRO A 38 -15.17 -29.76 -15.07
CA PRO A 38 -14.41 -30.54 -14.08
C PRO A 38 -15.01 -30.44 -12.66
N ALA A 39 -14.88 -31.53 -11.89
CA ALA A 39 -15.44 -31.65 -10.55
C ALA A 39 -14.60 -30.94 -9.45
N PRO A 40 -15.22 -30.45 -8.36
CA PRO A 40 -14.52 -29.80 -7.26
C PRO A 40 -13.74 -30.80 -6.36
N PRO A 41 -12.65 -30.35 -5.71
CA PRO A 41 -11.78 -31.22 -4.90
C PRO A 41 -12.39 -31.65 -3.56
N LYS A 42 -12.04 -32.85 -3.10
CA LYS A 42 -12.52 -33.46 -1.86
C LYS A 42 -11.77 -32.92 -0.63
N PRO A 43 -12.44 -32.68 0.52
CA PRO A 43 -11.78 -32.21 1.74
C PRO A 43 -11.00 -33.34 2.44
N ALA A 44 -9.72 -33.11 2.72
CA ALA A 44 -8.86 -34.04 3.46
C ALA A 44 -8.74 -33.61 4.94
N LEU A 45 -9.73 -33.94 5.76
CA LEU A 45 -9.65 -33.80 7.22
C LEU A 45 -9.36 -35.16 7.87
N LYS A 46 -8.14 -35.33 8.38
CA LYS A 46 -7.81 -36.38 9.36
C LYS A 46 -7.07 -35.77 10.55
N SER A 47 -7.84 -35.31 11.53
CA SER A 47 -7.33 -34.93 12.85
C SER A 47 -6.94 -36.18 13.64
N ALA A 48 -5.67 -36.27 14.06
CA ALA A 48 -5.18 -37.34 14.94
C ALA A 48 -4.77 -36.78 16.32
N LEU A 49 -5.69 -36.09 17.00
CA LEU A 49 -5.52 -35.70 18.40
C LEU A 49 -5.91 -36.89 19.31
N LYS A 50 -4.92 -37.71 19.70
CA LYS A 50 -5.08 -38.63 20.84
C LYS A 50 -4.64 -37.95 22.13
N ARG A 51 -5.63 -37.68 22.98
CA ARG A 51 -5.50 -37.09 24.32
C ARG A 51 -5.62 -38.20 25.38
N PRO A 52 -4.64 -38.38 26.29
CA PRO A 52 -4.85 -39.03 27.57
C PRO A 52 -5.35 -38.00 28.62
N LYS A 53 -6.15 -38.47 29.59
CA LYS A 53 -6.62 -37.69 30.76
C LYS A 53 -5.68 -37.94 31.99
N PRO A 54 -5.72 -37.08 33.03
CA PRO A 54 -4.73 -37.08 34.12
C PRO A 54 -5.14 -37.90 35.35
N VAL A 55 -4.16 -38.25 36.20
CA VAL A 55 -4.28 -38.67 37.61
C VAL A 55 -3.06 -38.17 38.39
N GLU A 56 -3.20 -37.92 39.69
CA GLU A 56 -2.20 -37.29 40.58
C GLU A 56 -2.15 -38.06 41.93
N ALA A 57 -1.21 -37.87 42.88
CA ALA A 57 -0.13 -36.89 43.00
C ALA A 57 0.99 -37.38 43.96
N LYS A 58 2.22 -36.83 43.83
CA LYS A 58 3.29 -36.70 44.88
C LYS A 58 3.96 -37.99 45.41
N PRO A 59 5.13 -37.90 46.10
CA PRO A 59 6.28 -36.98 45.95
C PRO A 59 7.66 -37.72 45.86
N ASP A 60 8.75 -36.94 45.85
CA ASP A 60 10.22 -37.24 45.85
C ASP A 60 10.71 -38.28 46.92
N PRO A 61 11.99 -38.80 46.90
CA PRO A 61 13.21 -38.20 46.31
C PRO A 61 14.28 -39.13 45.67
N GLU A 62 15.38 -38.48 45.21
CA GLU A 62 16.78 -38.95 45.05
C GLU A 62 17.12 -40.36 44.50
N ALA A 63 17.77 -40.40 43.32
CA ALA A 63 19.01 -41.15 43.09
C ALA A 63 19.65 -40.83 41.72
N GLU A 64 20.98 -40.84 41.67
CA GLU A 64 21.78 -40.64 40.45
C GLU A 64 21.67 -41.81 39.45
N LYS A 65 21.72 -41.50 38.14
CA LYS A 65 22.61 -42.19 37.18
C LYS A 65 22.69 -41.50 35.82
N ALA A 66 23.91 -41.40 35.31
CA ALA A 66 24.20 -40.85 33.99
C ALA A 66 23.79 -41.81 32.86
N THR A 67 23.34 -41.27 31.73
CA THR A 67 23.73 -41.68 30.35
C THR A 67 23.05 -40.78 29.30
N ALA A 68 23.49 -40.90 28.04
CA ALA A 68 22.99 -40.20 26.84
C ALA A 68 23.42 -38.73 26.67
N SER A 69 24.66 -38.57 26.18
CA SER A 69 25.18 -37.34 25.57
C SER A 69 24.45 -37.02 24.26
N GLY A 70 23.24 -36.48 24.36
CA GLY A 70 22.51 -35.93 23.23
C GLY A 70 23.31 -34.80 22.58
N LYS A 71 24.00 -35.09 21.46
CA LYS A 71 24.67 -34.11 20.60
C LYS A 71 23.64 -33.23 19.88
N ARG A 72 22.89 -32.43 20.64
CA ARG A 72 22.12 -31.31 20.11
C ARG A 72 23.12 -30.25 19.68
N LEU A 73 23.48 -30.29 18.39
CA LEU A 73 24.31 -29.29 17.74
C LEU A 73 23.56 -27.94 17.73
N ARG A 74 23.59 -27.25 18.88
CA ARG A 74 23.21 -25.85 18.96
C ARG A 74 24.32 -25.09 18.22
N PHE A 75 24.08 -24.78 16.96
CA PHE A 75 24.81 -23.71 16.29
C PHE A 75 24.67 -22.47 17.17
N LYS A 76 25.76 -22.11 17.86
CA LYS A 76 25.86 -20.82 18.51
C LYS A 76 25.93 -19.80 17.38
N THR A 77 24.83 -19.10 17.12
CA THR A 77 24.81 -17.91 16.25
C THR A 77 25.49 -16.76 17.00
N THR A 78 26.78 -16.92 17.27
CA THR A 78 27.68 -15.92 17.83
C THR A 78 28.88 -15.84 16.89
N THR A 79 28.59 -15.53 15.61
CA THR A 79 29.60 -15.03 14.71
C THR A 79 29.75 -13.55 15.03
N ASP A 80 30.75 -13.22 15.86
CA ASP A 80 31.14 -11.84 16.11
C ASP A 80 31.84 -11.33 14.84
N ALA A 81 31.04 -10.98 13.84
CA ALA A 81 31.51 -10.50 12.55
C ALA A 81 32.16 -9.14 12.75
N SER A 82 33.36 -8.94 12.23
CA SER A 82 34.07 -7.68 12.43
C SER A 82 33.27 -6.52 11.82
N GLU A 83 33.32 -5.35 12.45
CA GLU A 83 32.59 -4.17 11.99
C GLU A 83 32.88 -3.83 10.51
N THR A 84 34.11 -4.09 10.06
CA THR A 84 34.53 -4.01 8.65
C THR A 84 33.75 -4.94 7.72
N GLN A 85 33.51 -6.20 8.11
CA GLN A 85 32.71 -7.17 7.35
C GLN A 85 31.24 -6.77 7.32
N VAL A 86 30.70 -6.25 8.43
CA VAL A 86 29.34 -5.72 8.51
C VAL A 86 29.16 -4.53 7.56
N ILE A 87 30.10 -3.59 7.54
CA ILE A 87 30.09 -2.42 6.64
C ILE A 87 30.20 -2.85 5.18
N GLU A 88 31.07 -3.80 4.83
CA GLU A 88 31.18 -4.33 3.47
C GLU A 88 29.88 -5.01 3.03
N ALA A 89 29.28 -5.83 3.89
CA ALA A 89 28.00 -6.46 3.64
C ALA A 89 26.87 -5.42 3.43
N MET A 90 26.82 -4.37 4.24
CA MET A 90 25.85 -3.27 4.08
C MET A 90 26.00 -2.57 2.72
N LYS A 91 27.24 -2.22 2.31
CA LYS A 91 27.52 -1.62 1.00
C LYS A 91 27.08 -2.54 -0.15
N LYS A 92 27.34 -3.85 -0.03
CA LYS A 92 26.92 -4.85 -1.03
C LYS A 92 25.40 -4.96 -1.12
N ILE A 93 24.69 -4.95 0.02
CA ILE A 93 23.22 -4.94 0.07
C ILE A 93 22.68 -3.66 -0.58
N ALA A 94 23.23 -2.48 -0.27
CA ALA A 94 22.81 -1.19 -0.85
C ALA A 94 22.96 -1.15 -2.39
N SER A 95 23.96 -1.82 -2.97
CA SER A 95 24.07 -1.95 -4.43
C SER A 95 23.02 -2.89 -5.03
N HIS A 96 22.68 -3.99 -4.34
CA HIS A 96 21.75 -5.00 -4.84
C HIS A 96 20.27 -4.61 -4.65
N ILE A 97 19.96 -3.80 -3.63
CA ILE A 97 18.57 -3.41 -3.33
C ILE A 97 17.96 -2.51 -4.40
N LYS A 98 18.79 -1.76 -5.16
CA LYS A 98 18.32 -0.96 -6.30
C LYS A 98 17.73 -1.81 -7.43
N THR A 99 18.17 -3.06 -7.58
CA THR A 99 17.72 -3.98 -8.65
C THR A 99 16.46 -4.74 -8.24
N PRO A 100 15.30 -4.59 -8.93
CA PRO A 100 14.04 -5.21 -8.51
C PRO A 100 14.12 -6.73 -8.33
N ALA A 101 14.77 -7.44 -9.27
CA ALA A 101 14.96 -8.89 -9.20
C ALA A 101 15.84 -9.38 -8.02
N LYS A 102 16.60 -8.49 -7.38
CA LYS A 102 17.45 -8.78 -6.21
C LYS A 102 16.88 -8.20 -4.91
N PHE A 103 15.93 -7.27 -5.00
CA PHE A 103 15.32 -6.55 -3.89
C PHE A 103 14.86 -7.51 -2.77
N SER A 104 14.02 -8.49 -3.10
CA SER A 104 13.45 -9.46 -2.15
C SER A 104 14.46 -10.30 -1.36
N LYS A 105 15.71 -10.41 -1.83
CA LYS A 105 16.80 -11.07 -1.11
C LYS A 105 17.65 -10.06 -0.34
N ALA A 106 17.92 -8.90 -0.93
CA ALA A 106 18.64 -7.80 -0.30
C ALA A 106 17.90 -7.26 0.95
N SER A 107 16.58 -7.05 0.85
CA SER A 107 15.73 -6.59 1.96
C SER A 107 15.76 -7.57 3.15
N LYS A 108 15.66 -8.87 2.89
CA LYS A 108 15.74 -9.92 3.92
C LYS A 108 17.10 -9.96 4.62
N LEU A 109 18.20 -9.76 3.90
CA LEU A 109 19.53 -9.62 4.49
C LEU A 109 19.64 -8.33 5.33
N ALA A 110 19.07 -7.21 4.87
CA ALA A 110 19.03 -5.97 5.66
C ALA A 110 18.23 -6.14 6.97
N ILE A 111 17.08 -6.81 6.93
CA ILE A 111 16.29 -7.15 8.13
C ILE A 111 17.09 -8.04 9.09
N GLN A 112 17.86 -9.00 8.59
CA GLN A 112 18.73 -9.83 9.43
C GLN A 112 19.83 -9.03 10.13
N LEU A 113 20.39 -7.97 9.50
CA LEU A 113 21.35 -7.08 10.16
C LEU A 113 20.72 -6.29 11.32
N ILE A 114 19.45 -5.89 11.20
CA ILE A 114 18.69 -5.26 12.29
C ILE A 114 18.49 -6.26 13.43
N GLN A 115 17.97 -7.45 13.12
CA GLN A 115 17.69 -8.52 14.09
C GLN A 115 18.94 -9.03 14.81
N ALA A 116 20.11 -8.95 14.17
CA ALA A 116 21.41 -9.29 14.76
C ALA A 116 22.03 -8.16 15.62
N GLY A 117 21.37 -6.99 15.76
CA GLY A 117 21.93 -5.84 16.46
C GLY A 117 23.18 -5.25 15.79
N SER A 118 23.32 -5.45 14.47
CA SER A 118 24.47 -4.96 13.69
C SER A 118 24.35 -3.49 13.28
N VAL A 119 23.18 -2.88 13.48
CA VAL A 119 22.95 -1.44 13.35
C VAL A 119 23.29 -0.77 14.68
N LYS A 120 24.42 -0.06 14.72
CA LYS A 120 24.98 0.66 15.86
C LYS A 120 25.33 2.09 15.40
N PRO A 121 25.61 3.06 16.28
CA PRO A 121 25.97 4.42 15.87
C PRO A 121 27.12 4.53 14.84
N GLY A 122 28.09 3.61 14.84
CA GLY A 122 29.17 3.57 13.84
C GLY A 122 28.80 2.95 12.49
N THR A 123 27.74 2.12 12.44
CA THR A 123 27.27 1.45 11.22
C THR A 123 25.93 2.00 10.71
N SER A 124 25.30 2.91 11.44
CA SER A 124 23.96 3.45 11.16
C SER A 124 23.86 4.14 9.81
N ASP A 125 24.85 4.96 9.43
CA ASP A 125 24.90 5.62 8.12
C ASP A 125 24.97 4.62 6.95
N HIS A 126 25.72 3.53 7.13
CA HIS A 126 25.84 2.45 6.13
C HIS A 126 24.53 1.66 6.00
N PHE A 127 23.81 1.45 7.11
CA PHE A 127 22.47 0.88 7.08
C PHE A 127 21.46 1.85 6.45
N PHE A 128 21.53 3.14 6.76
CA PHE A 128 20.66 4.16 6.19
C PHE A 128 20.82 4.27 4.66
N ALA A 129 22.04 4.16 4.14
CA ALA A 129 22.31 4.10 2.71
C ALA A 129 21.62 2.90 2.01
N ILE A 130 21.31 1.81 2.71
CA ILE A 130 20.49 0.71 2.17
C ILE A 130 19.03 1.16 1.98
N LEU A 131 18.48 1.88 2.96
CA LEU A 131 17.10 2.38 2.91
C LEU A 131 16.93 3.47 1.84
N GLU A 132 17.89 4.39 1.74
CA GLU A 132 17.96 5.39 0.69
C GLU A 132 18.07 4.74 -0.70
N ALA A 133 18.94 3.73 -0.85
CA ALA A 133 19.07 2.98 -2.08
C ALA A 133 17.79 2.21 -2.47
N ALA A 134 17.02 1.71 -1.49
CA ALA A 134 15.71 1.12 -1.74
C ALA A 134 14.72 2.17 -2.27
N MET A 135 14.56 3.29 -1.58
CA MET A 135 13.62 4.35 -1.98
C MET A 135 14.02 5.10 -3.25
N SER A 136 15.27 4.96 -3.69
CA SER A 136 15.80 5.46 -4.96
C SER A 136 15.69 4.44 -6.12
N SER A 137 15.05 3.28 -5.91
CA SER A 137 14.81 2.31 -6.98
C SER A 137 13.72 2.81 -7.95
N THR A 138 13.78 2.39 -9.21
CA THR A 138 12.79 2.75 -10.24
C THR A 138 11.43 2.07 -10.03
N THR A 139 11.37 0.98 -9.26
CA THR A 139 10.11 0.29 -8.93
C THR A 139 9.46 0.92 -7.70
N SER A 140 8.19 1.32 -7.83
CA SER A 140 7.42 1.84 -6.70
C SER A 140 7.37 0.85 -5.53
N CYS A 141 7.57 1.36 -4.31
CA CYS A 141 7.40 0.59 -3.07
C CYS A 141 5.98 0.02 -2.86
N THR A 142 5.00 0.45 -3.66
CA THR A 142 3.61 -0.06 -3.65
C THR A 142 3.32 -1.11 -4.73
N ASP A 143 4.30 -1.50 -5.55
CA ASP A 143 4.13 -2.54 -6.58
C ASP A 143 3.80 -3.90 -5.93
N PRO A 144 2.75 -4.62 -6.39
CA PRO A 144 2.36 -5.92 -5.83
C PRO A 144 3.49 -6.96 -5.68
N SER A 145 4.50 -6.89 -6.54
CA SER A 145 5.62 -7.84 -6.60
C SER A 145 6.63 -7.66 -5.47
N VAL A 146 6.79 -6.43 -4.96
CA VAL A 146 7.83 -6.07 -3.97
C VAL A 146 7.28 -5.41 -2.70
N ARG A 147 6.02 -4.95 -2.69
CA ARG A 147 5.39 -4.25 -1.56
C ARG A 147 5.51 -4.96 -0.22
N ALA A 148 5.45 -6.29 -0.19
CA ALA A 148 5.56 -7.07 1.04
C ALA A 148 6.98 -7.02 1.62
N ASP A 149 7.99 -7.09 0.76
CA ASP A 149 9.39 -6.96 1.16
C ASP A 149 9.74 -5.52 1.56
N TYR A 150 9.15 -4.50 0.90
CA TYR A 150 9.24 -3.09 1.31
C TYR A 150 8.61 -2.88 2.69
N HIS A 151 7.36 -3.33 2.87
CA HIS A 151 6.65 -3.23 4.14
C HIS A 151 7.43 -3.86 5.29
N CYS A 152 7.95 -5.09 5.10
CA CYS A 152 8.77 -5.77 6.11
C CYS A 152 10.08 -5.02 6.42
N LEU A 153 10.78 -4.52 5.40
CA LEU A 153 12.04 -3.79 5.58
C LEU A 153 11.83 -2.48 6.36
N PHE A 154 10.85 -1.67 5.94
CA PHE A 154 10.59 -0.38 6.57
C PHE A 154 9.90 -0.53 7.93
N SER A 155 9.14 -1.60 8.17
CA SER A 155 8.66 -1.94 9.51
C SER A 155 9.82 -2.24 10.47
N ALA A 156 10.75 -3.13 10.08
CA ALA A 156 11.91 -3.47 10.91
C ALA A 156 12.88 -2.29 11.07
N ALA A 157 13.03 -1.42 10.06
CA ALA A 157 13.89 -0.24 10.14
C ALA A 157 13.48 0.75 11.24
N ARG A 158 12.21 0.75 11.66
CA ARG A 158 11.73 1.57 12.79
C ARG A 158 12.35 1.16 14.11
N ASP A 159 12.61 -0.12 14.32
CA ASP A 159 13.25 -0.62 15.55
C ASP A 159 14.72 -0.16 15.64
N ALA A 160 15.35 0.11 14.50
CA ALA A 160 16.70 0.68 14.41
C ALA A 160 16.73 2.22 14.48
N ALA A 161 15.58 2.90 14.54
CA ALA A 161 15.49 4.36 14.44
C ALA A 161 16.16 5.10 15.61
N GLU A 162 16.44 4.44 16.74
CA GLU A 162 17.18 5.02 17.85
C GLU A 162 18.61 5.41 17.45
N CYS A 163 19.28 4.58 16.65
CA CYS A 163 20.67 4.74 16.21
C CYS A 163 20.87 5.77 15.06
N LEU A 164 19.78 6.30 14.50
CA LEU A 164 19.81 7.26 13.39
C LEU A 164 19.95 8.71 13.88
N ASN A 165 20.43 9.61 13.04
CA ASN A 165 20.41 11.05 13.32
C ASN A 165 19.03 11.68 13.03
N LYS A 166 18.79 12.95 13.44
CA LYS A 166 17.49 13.63 13.31
C LYS A 166 16.97 13.65 11.86
N LYS A 167 17.84 13.98 10.89
CA LYS A 167 17.53 14.02 9.45
C LYS A 167 17.13 12.65 8.91
N GLN A 168 17.90 11.61 9.26
CA GLN A 168 17.62 10.22 8.92
C GLN A 168 16.30 9.72 9.53
N LYS A 169 15.98 10.07 10.79
CA LYS A 169 14.69 9.74 11.42
C LYS A 169 13.52 10.40 10.68
N ASN A 170 13.67 11.65 10.27
CA ASN A 170 12.66 12.36 9.47
C ASN A 170 12.43 11.65 8.11
N GLN A 171 13.51 11.36 7.37
CA GLN A 171 13.41 10.62 6.10
C GLN A 171 12.80 9.21 6.29
N LEU A 172 13.21 8.47 7.33
CA LEU A 172 12.62 7.17 7.67
C LEU A 172 11.13 7.28 8.02
N ALA A 173 10.69 8.34 8.71
CA ALA A 173 9.28 8.57 8.99
C ALA A 173 8.47 8.77 7.70
N THR A 174 8.95 9.61 6.78
CA THR A 174 8.35 9.77 5.45
C THR A 174 8.30 8.46 4.66
N TRP A 175 9.41 7.71 4.64
CA TRP A 175 9.48 6.42 3.94
C TRP A 175 8.58 5.36 4.59
N THR A 176 8.39 5.39 5.91
CA THR A 176 7.43 4.54 6.62
C THR A 176 6.00 4.83 6.15
N VAL A 177 5.61 6.09 5.97
CA VAL A 177 4.28 6.42 5.40
C VAL A 177 4.15 5.84 3.98
N ARG A 178 5.17 5.98 3.13
CA ARG A 178 5.16 5.50 1.73
C ARG A 178 5.24 3.97 1.58
N ALA A 179 6.01 3.28 2.42
CA ALA A 179 6.32 1.85 2.26
C ALA A 179 5.55 0.93 3.24
N VAL A 180 5.03 1.46 4.34
CA VAL A 180 4.23 0.72 5.32
C VAL A 180 2.76 1.15 5.23
N LEU A 181 2.42 2.39 5.60
CA LEU A 181 1.02 2.81 5.69
C LEU A 181 0.28 2.80 4.35
N ALA A 182 0.94 3.25 3.27
CA ALA A 182 0.38 3.14 1.92
C ALA A 182 0.14 1.68 1.48
N ASN A 183 0.97 0.74 1.96
CA ASN A 183 0.86 -0.67 1.63
C ASN A 183 -0.20 -1.41 2.46
N ASP A 184 -0.41 -1.01 3.72
CA ASP A 184 -1.48 -1.54 4.57
C ASP A 184 -2.88 -1.37 3.95
N PHE A 185 -3.13 -0.30 3.18
CA PHE A 185 -4.42 -0.12 2.49
C PHE A 185 -4.72 -1.20 1.43
N PHE A 186 -3.73 -2.01 1.01
CA PHE A 186 -3.96 -3.18 0.17
C PHE A 186 -4.28 -4.46 0.95
N THR A 187 -4.44 -4.39 2.28
CA THR A 187 -4.93 -5.50 3.09
C THR A 187 -6.37 -5.91 2.75
N ASP A 188 -6.70 -7.14 3.12
CA ASP A 188 -8.08 -7.65 3.16
C ASP A 188 -8.62 -7.76 4.61
N ASP A 189 -7.82 -7.33 5.61
CA ASP A 189 -8.25 -7.20 7.02
C ASP A 189 -8.80 -5.80 7.34
N SER A 190 -10.07 -5.74 7.71
CA SER A 190 -10.76 -4.49 8.07
C SER A 190 -10.21 -3.81 9.31
N PHE A 191 -9.64 -4.55 10.27
CA PHE A 191 -9.02 -3.96 11.46
C PHE A 191 -7.71 -3.28 11.13
N LEU A 192 -6.82 -3.93 10.36
CA LEU A 192 -5.59 -3.29 9.88
C LEU A 192 -5.89 -2.05 9.04
N PHE A 193 -6.80 -2.15 8.07
CA PHE A 193 -7.21 -1.00 7.24
C PHE A 193 -7.72 0.19 8.08
N SER A 194 -8.55 -0.08 9.10
CA SER A 194 -9.08 0.95 10.00
C SER A 194 -8.01 1.56 10.90
N LYS A 195 -7.07 0.75 11.40
CA LYS A 195 -5.93 1.19 12.20
C LYS A 195 -5.01 2.11 11.39
N THR A 196 -4.66 1.71 10.17
CA THR A 196 -3.83 2.51 9.25
C THR A 196 -4.54 3.82 8.87
N ALA A 197 -5.85 3.80 8.60
CA ALA A 197 -6.63 5.02 8.41
C ALA A 197 -6.59 5.95 9.64
N GLY A 198 -6.61 5.40 10.85
CA GLY A 198 -6.38 6.15 12.10
C GLY A 198 -5.01 6.84 12.10
N GLN A 199 -3.94 6.08 11.88
CA GLN A 199 -2.57 6.60 11.84
C GLN A 199 -2.36 7.69 10.77
N VAL A 200 -3.00 7.57 9.61
CA VAL A 200 -2.98 8.62 8.57
C VAL A 200 -3.76 9.85 9.01
N LYS A 201 -4.90 9.72 9.70
CA LYS A 201 -5.62 10.88 10.26
C LYS A 201 -4.77 11.63 11.28
N ASP A 202 -4.10 10.90 12.18
CA ASP A 202 -3.27 11.49 13.24
C ASP A 202 -2.08 12.24 12.60
N ALA A 203 -1.39 11.60 11.65
CA ALA A 203 -0.31 12.22 10.88
C ALA A 203 -0.75 13.47 10.07
N ILE A 204 -2.02 13.54 9.63
CA ILE A 204 -2.60 14.75 9.01
C ILE A 204 -2.87 15.85 10.04
N ALA A 205 -3.33 15.49 11.25
CA ALA A 205 -3.58 16.44 12.33
C ALA A 205 -2.28 17.07 12.88
N ASP A 206 -1.18 16.32 12.82
CA ASP A 206 0.16 16.77 13.25
C ASP A 206 0.87 17.69 12.23
N LEU A 207 0.42 17.75 10.96
CA LEU A 207 1.03 18.62 9.94
C LEU A 207 0.86 20.12 10.29
N PRO A 208 1.90 20.97 10.17
CA PRO A 208 1.74 22.41 10.24
C PRO A 208 0.90 22.94 9.05
N VAL A 209 0.16 24.03 9.31
CA VAL A 209 -0.60 24.77 8.28
C VAL A 209 0.33 25.16 7.13
N ALA A 210 -0.10 24.93 5.89
CA ALA A 210 0.70 25.29 4.72
C ALA A 210 0.72 26.81 4.52
N THR A 211 1.91 27.34 4.26
CA THR A 211 2.15 28.75 4.00
C THR A 211 2.12 29.05 2.50
N LYS A 212 2.10 30.34 2.14
CA LYS A 212 2.22 30.77 0.74
C LYS A 212 3.58 30.41 0.12
N ASP A 213 4.60 30.23 0.95
CA ASP A 213 5.95 29.85 0.52
C ASP A 213 5.97 28.37 0.09
N ASP A 214 5.34 27.49 0.88
CA ASP A 214 5.11 26.08 0.51
C ASP A 214 4.35 25.95 -0.83
N ASP A 215 3.38 26.83 -1.08
CA ASP A 215 2.59 26.86 -2.34
C ASP A 215 3.46 27.22 -3.56
N ILE A 216 4.43 28.12 -3.40
CA ILE A 216 5.36 28.54 -4.46
C ILE A 216 6.41 27.45 -4.71
N GLU A 217 6.97 26.86 -3.65
CA GLU A 217 7.94 25.76 -3.74
C GLU A 217 7.34 24.50 -4.41
N GLU A 218 6.05 24.21 -4.16
CA GLU A 218 5.35 23.13 -4.88
C GLU A 218 5.20 23.45 -6.37
N ALA A 219 4.70 24.65 -6.71
CA ALA A 219 4.47 25.06 -8.10
C ALA A 219 5.76 25.00 -8.94
N ALA A 220 6.88 25.53 -8.43
CA ALA A 220 8.18 25.42 -9.09
C ALA A 220 8.59 23.96 -9.34
N SER A 221 8.42 23.09 -8.33
CA SER A 221 8.79 21.68 -8.43
C SER A 221 7.92 20.86 -9.38
N LEU A 222 6.69 21.30 -9.66
CA LEU A 222 5.84 20.69 -10.67
C LEU A 222 6.27 21.12 -12.08
N ILE A 223 6.72 22.37 -12.25
CA ILE A 223 7.29 22.87 -13.51
C ILE A 223 8.57 22.11 -13.85
N ASP A 224 9.48 21.91 -12.89
CA ASP A 224 10.72 21.14 -13.10
C ASP A 224 10.44 19.67 -13.49
N LYS A 225 9.44 19.04 -12.84
CA LYS A 225 8.99 17.68 -13.19
C LYS A 225 8.35 17.61 -14.59
N ALA A 226 7.64 18.65 -15.02
CA ALA A 226 7.06 18.72 -16.36
C ALA A 226 8.17 18.88 -17.42
N ALA A 227 9.08 19.85 -17.24
CA ALA A 227 10.18 20.11 -18.16
C ALA A 227 11.11 18.89 -18.35
N THR A 228 11.39 18.15 -17.27
CA THR A 228 12.18 16.91 -17.34
C THR A 228 11.43 15.72 -17.97
N THR A 229 10.09 15.76 -18.02
CA THR A 229 9.27 14.76 -18.73
C THR A 229 9.26 15.06 -20.23
N ASP A 230 9.09 16.32 -20.62
CA ASP A 230 9.06 16.75 -22.03
C ASP A 230 10.40 16.51 -22.75
N GLU A 231 11.53 16.56 -22.05
CA GLU A 231 12.85 16.26 -22.62
C GLU A 231 13.05 14.79 -23.03
N TYR A 232 12.27 13.87 -22.43
CA TYR A 232 12.29 12.44 -22.80
C TYR A 232 11.43 12.17 -24.04
N SER A 233 10.31 12.89 -24.21
CA SER A 233 9.41 12.76 -25.35
C SER A 233 9.92 13.37 -26.67
N LYS A 234 11.08 14.03 -26.66
CA LYS A 234 11.68 14.68 -27.85
C LYS A 234 12.93 13.97 -28.41
N ARG A 235 13.25 12.76 -27.91
CA ARG A 235 14.44 11.99 -28.31
C ARG A 235 14.13 10.68 -29.06
N GLU A 236 12.90 10.51 -29.52
CA GLU A 236 12.49 9.43 -30.43
C GLU A 236 11.90 10.00 -31.73
N ASP A 237 12.65 10.83 -32.46
CA ASP A 237 12.64 10.74 -33.92
C ASP A 237 13.87 11.38 -34.58
N THR A 238 14.23 10.86 -35.75
CA THR A 238 15.37 11.27 -36.62
C THR A 238 16.79 11.00 -36.10
N CYS A 239 17.47 10.05 -36.76
CA CYS A 239 18.93 9.94 -36.77
C CYS A 239 19.42 9.85 -38.21
N SER A 240 20.12 10.86 -38.72
CA SER A 240 21.20 10.81 -39.73
C SER A 240 21.52 12.20 -40.29
N GLY A 241 22.74 12.39 -40.79
CA GLY A 241 23.17 13.58 -41.54
C GLY A 241 24.12 14.48 -40.74
N ALA A 242 25.40 14.52 -41.15
CA ALA A 242 26.39 15.46 -40.64
C ALA A 242 26.38 16.76 -41.47
N GLU A 243 26.79 17.87 -40.88
CA GLU A 243 27.96 18.67 -41.33
C GLU A 243 28.27 19.81 -40.33
N ALA A 244 29.33 20.58 -40.60
CA ALA A 244 30.12 21.34 -39.60
C ALA A 244 29.87 22.87 -39.62
N GLU A 245 30.82 23.61 -39.01
CA GLU A 245 30.96 25.08 -38.81
C GLU A 245 30.44 25.57 -37.44
N GLU A 246 31.28 25.61 -36.40
CA GLU A 246 32.34 26.60 -36.10
C GLU A 246 31.80 27.92 -35.49
N ASN A 247 32.06 28.14 -34.20
CA ASN A 247 32.53 29.44 -33.73
C ASN A 247 33.36 29.33 -32.44
N LYS A 248 34.46 30.07 -32.45
CA LYS A 248 35.59 29.99 -31.52
C LYS A 248 35.25 30.39 -30.09
N ASP A 249 35.83 29.66 -29.14
CA ASP A 249 36.57 30.31 -28.05
C ASP A 249 37.89 29.56 -27.83
N VAL A 250 39.00 30.26 -27.98
CA VAL A 250 40.34 29.65 -28.15
C VAL A 250 41.05 29.58 -26.81
N SER A 251 40.94 28.43 -26.12
CA SER A 251 41.80 28.16 -24.95
C SER A 251 43.22 27.80 -25.40
N ASP A 252 44.22 28.44 -24.78
CA ASP A 252 45.64 28.38 -25.16
C ASP A 252 46.18 26.94 -25.33
N PRO A 253 46.57 26.52 -26.55
CA PRO A 253 47.09 25.17 -26.79
C PRO A 253 48.52 24.93 -26.29
N PHE A 254 49.22 25.93 -25.75
CA PHE A 254 50.58 25.80 -25.21
C PHE A 254 50.70 25.97 -23.68
N GLY A 255 49.60 26.30 -22.98
CA GLY A 255 49.52 26.27 -21.51
C GLY A 255 50.46 27.24 -20.79
N LEU A 256 50.77 28.39 -21.40
CA LEU A 256 51.77 29.33 -20.90
C LEU A 256 51.25 30.24 -19.77
N ASP A 257 49.92 30.38 -19.63
CA ASP A 257 49.29 31.13 -18.53
C ASP A 257 49.62 30.58 -17.13
N ALA A 258 50.05 29.31 -17.04
CA ALA A 258 50.52 28.72 -15.78
C ALA A 258 51.90 29.25 -15.31
N LEU A 259 52.61 30.03 -16.14
CA LEU A 259 53.97 30.52 -15.87
C LEU A 259 54.05 32.02 -15.55
N ILE A 260 52.92 32.72 -15.41
CA ILE A 260 52.87 34.12 -14.95
C ILE A 260 52.53 34.14 -13.45
N PRO A 261 53.49 34.38 -12.54
CA PRO A 261 53.21 34.45 -11.11
C PRO A 261 52.54 35.79 -10.76
N SER A 262 51.20 35.79 -10.66
CA SER A 262 50.42 36.95 -10.21
C SER A 262 50.62 37.21 -8.70
N THR A 263 51.60 38.05 -8.39
CA THR A 263 51.98 38.41 -7.03
C THR A 263 51.08 39.48 -6.40
N VAL A 264 49.98 39.08 -5.77
CA VAL A 264 49.39 39.87 -4.67
C VAL A 264 48.94 38.97 -3.52
N LYS A 265 49.79 38.83 -2.50
CA LYS A 265 49.36 38.57 -1.12
C LYS A 265 49.40 39.90 -0.37
N LYS A 266 48.40 40.18 0.48
CA LYS A 266 48.58 40.63 1.89
C LYS A 266 47.26 41.07 2.55
N ASP A 267 46.96 40.46 3.70
CA ASP A 267 45.97 40.84 4.74
C ASP A 267 44.48 40.94 4.30
N GLU A 268 43.46 40.67 5.13
CA GLU A 268 43.36 40.76 6.58
C GLU A 268 42.64 39.55 7.23
N LYS A 269 42.85 39.38 8.55
CA LYS A 269 42.45 38.23 9.37
C LYS A 269 41.18 38.57 10.21
N VAL A 270 40.40 37.54 10.56
CA VAL A 270 39.35 37.55 11.62
C VAL A 270 37.97 38.17 11.26
N LYS A 271 37.06 37.35 10.70
CA LYS A 271 35.61 37.45 11.02
C LYS A 271 34.78 36.16 10.95
N GLY A 272 35.38 35.00 10.62
CA GLY A 272 34.65 33.75 10.31
C GLY A 272 33.96 32.98 11.46
N LYS A 273 33.54 33.63 12.55
CA LYS A 273 32.85 32.95 13.68
C LYS A 273 31.38 33.33 13.89
N LYS A 274 30.83 34.31 13.14
CA LYS A 274 29.42 34.73 13.30
C LYS A 274 28.48 34.21 12.20
N ASP A 275 29.01 33.83 11.05
CA ASP A 275 28.20 33.44 9.88
C ASP A 275 27.87 31.93 9.83
N MET A 276 28.75 31.07 10.37
CA MET A 276 28.48 29.63 10.53
C MET A 276 27.15 29.31 11.26
N PRO A 277 26.82 29.92 12.42
CA PRO A 277 25.56 29.61 13.13
C PRO A 277 24.31 30.16 12.45
N VAL A 278 24.44 31.07 11.47
CA VAL A 278 23.32 31.52 10.63
C VAL A 278 23.07 30.49 9.53
N LYS A 279 24.12 30.14 8.78
CA LYS A 279 24.03 29.18 7.67
C LYS A 279 23.52 27.79 8.11
N VAL A 280 23.97 27.28 9.25
CA VAL A 280 23.49 25.97 9.77
C VAL A 280 22.01 26.01 10.13
N ARG A 281 21.48 27.16 10.57
CA ARG A 281 20.03 27.30 10.85
C ARG A 281 19.21 27.35 9.57
N GLU A 282 19.68 28.09 8.57
CA GLU A 282 19.06 28.14 7.24
C GLU A 282 19.02 26.72 6.61
N GLU A 283 20.11 25.96 6.70
CA GLU A 283 20.18 24.57 6.25
C GLU A 283 19.20 23.65 7.02
N GLU A 284 19.07 23.78 8.36
CA GLU A 284 18.09 23.02 9.16
C GLU A 284 16.62 23.40 8.84
N GLU A 285 16.34 24.66 8.55
CA GLU A 285 15.02 25.15 8.15
C GLU A 285 14.64 24.64 6.76
N GLU A 286 15.54 24.71 5.78
CA GLU A 286 15.34 24.12 4.46
C GLU A 286 15.10 22.60 4.53
N GLU A 287 15.89 21.86 5.32
CA GLU A 287 15.68 20.43 5.52
C GLU A 287 14.31 20.12 6.13
N SER A 288 13.85 20.97 7.05
CA SER A 288 12.53 20.85 7.67
C SER A 288 11.40 21.11 6.66
N LYS A 289 11.53 22.13 5.78
CA LYS A 289 10.59 22.35 4.67
C LYS A 289 10.54 21.16 3.71
N ARG A 290 11.71 20.67 3.27
CA ARG A 290 11.83 19.50 2.37
C ARG A 290 11.17 18.26 2.99
N PHE A 291 11.39 18.02 4.28
CA PHE A 291 10.72 16.93 5.01
C PHE A 291 9.19 17.08 5.01
N LEU A 292 8.66 18.25 5.38
CA LEU A 292 7.22 18.52 5.40
C LEU A 292 6.58 18.32 4.01
N LYS A 293 7.24 18.77 2.95
CA LYS A 293 6.82 18.53 1.56
C LYS A 293 6.72 17.05 1.24
N TYR A 294 7.76 16.25 1.49
CA TYR A 294 7.71 14.82 1.21
C TYR A 294 6.71 14.06 2.10
N GLN A 295 6.49 14.52 3.34
CA GLN A 295 5.48 14.00 4.26
C GLN A 295 4.06 14.26 3.74
N ARG A 296 3.76 15.50 3.29
CA ARG A 296 2.49 15.84 2.65
C ARG A 296 2.24 15.01 1.39
N GLU A 297 3.21 14.91 0.48
CA GLU A 297 3.15 14.03 -0.71
C GLU A 297 2.85 12.55 -0.35
N ALA A 298 3.47 12.04 0.73
CA ALA A 298 3.26 10.67 1.19
C ALA A 298 1.83 10.44 1.70
N LEU A 299 1.26 11.42 2.43
CA LEU A 299 -0.10 11.36 2.94
C LEU A 299 -1.14 11.47 1.82
N ILE A 300 -0.92 12.29 0.79
CA ILE A 300 -1.74 12.33 -0.43
C ILE A 300 -1.74 10.95 -1.11
N THR A 301 -0.56 10.32 -1.26
CA THR A 301 -0.42 8.97 -1.83
C THR A 301 -1.24 7.94 -1.04
N CYS A 302 -1.22 8.00 0.29
CA CYS A 302 -2.06 7.15 1.15
C CYS A 302 -3.57 7.37 0.91
N LEU A 303 -4.02 8.63 0.82
CA LEU A 303 -5.43 8.97 0.57
C LEU A 303 -5.91 8.44 -0.80
N GLU A 304 -5.09 8.57 -1.84
CA GLU A 304 -5.41 8.02 -3.16
C GLU A 304 -5.53 6.49 -3.16
N ILE A 305 -4.59 5.78 -2.52
CA ILE A 305 -4.61 4.32 -2.46
C ILE A 305 -5.83 3.84 -1.68
N ALA A 306 -6.14 4.48 -0.54
CA ALA A 306 -7.35 4.19 0.23
C ALA A 306 -8.62 4.40 -0.62
N ALA A 307 -8.73 5.53 -1.34
CA ALA A 307 -9.88 5.82 -2.19
C ALA A 307 -10.06 4.80 -3.34
N ARG A 308 -8.98 4.28 -3.93
CA ARG A 308 -9.05 3.20 -4.94
C ARG A 308 -9.66 1.90 -4.40
N ARG A 309 -9.74 1.72 -3.08
CA ARG A 309 -10.39 0.57 -2.40
C ARG A 309 -11.88 0.81 -2.11
N TYR A 310 -12.47 1.97 -2.41
CA TYR A 310 -13.89 2.27 -2.12
C TYR A 310 -14.91 1.31 -2.79
N LYS A 311 -14.49 0.61 -3.86
CA LYS A 311 -15.27 -0.49 -4.45
C LYS A 311 -15.54 -1.68 -3.51
N ILE A 312 -14.84 -1.76 -2.37
CA ILE A 312 -14.97 -2.83 -1.38
C ILE A 312 -15.91 -2.35 -0.25
N PRO A 313 -17.09 -2.98 -0.04
CA PRO A 313 -18.11 -2.45 0.86
C PRO A 313 -17.64 -2.18 2.29
N TRP A 314 -16.83 -3.06 2.87
CA TRP A 314 -16.35 -2.89 4.25
C TRP A 314 -15.34 -1.74 4.42
N CYS A 315 -14.67 -1.28 3.35
CA CYS A 315 -13.76 -0.13 3.42
C CYS A 315 -14.50 1.21 3.43
N GLN A 316 -15.72 1.28 2.88
CA GLN A 316 -16.35 2.53 2.45
C GLN A 316 -16.53 3.55 3.58
N THR A 317 -17.05 3.13 4.73
CA THR A 317 -17.25 4.01 5.89
C THR A 317 -15.92 4.55 6.44
N VAL A 318 -14.85 3.74 6.40
CA VAL A 318 -13.51 4.18 6.84
C VAL A 318 -12.94 5.22 5.87
N ILE A 319 -13.11 5.00 4.56
CA ILE A 319 -12.66 5.94 3.52
C ILE A 319 -13.46 7.24 3.59
N ASP A 320 -14.79 7.19 3.79
CA ASP A 320 -15.64 8.37 4.01
C ASP A 320 -15.05 9.25 5.14
N ILE A 321 -14.74 8.64 6.29
CA ILE A 321 -14.24 9.34 7.48
C ILE A 321 -12.82 9.87 7.24
N LEU A 322 -11.95 9.08 6.62
CA LEU A 322 -10.56 9.45 6.33
C LEU A 322 -10.46 10.62 5.35
N VAL A 323 -11.16 10.54 4.20
CA VAL A 323 -11.13 11.61 3.18
C VAL A 323 -11.85 12.85 3.68
N LYS A 324 -12.94 12.72 4.45
CA LYS A 324 -13.55 13.87 5.13
C LYS A 324 -12.56 14.53 6.08
N HIS A 325 -11.85 13.77 6.91
CA HIS A 325 -10.87 14.32 7.86
C HIS A 325 -9.72 15.07 7.14
N ALA A 326 -9.27 14.58 5.98
CA ALA A 326 -8.30 15.27 5.14
C ALA A 326 -8.86 16.59 4.57
N PHE A 327 -10.13 16.60 4.14
CA PHE A 327 -10.82 17.79 3.66
C PHE A 327 -11.07 18.82 4.78
N ASP A 328 -11.50 18.38 5.96
CA ASP A 328 -11.69 19.25 7.13
C ASP A 328 -10.35 19.87 7.61
N ASN A 329 -9.21 19.25 7.29
CA ASN A 329 -7.84 19.75 7.55
C ASN A 329 -7.12 20.27 6.29
N VAL A 330 -7.83 20.60 5.21
CA VAL A 330 -7.24 20.94 3.89
C VAL A 330 -6.21 22.08 3.95
N ALA A 331 -6.34 23.02 4.90
CA ALA A 331 -5.37 24.10 5.11
C ALA A 331 -3.94 23.66 5.50
N ARG A 332 -3.73 22.39 5.89
CA ARG A 332 -2.40 21.81 6.19
C ARG A 332 -1.64 21.34 4.94
N PHE A 333 -2.29 21.38 3.77
CA PHE A 333 -1.75 20.99 2.48
C PHE A 333 -1.55 22.21 1.57
N THR A 334 -0.65 22.08 0.60
CA THR A 334 -0.32 23.12 -0.40
C THR A 334 -1.37 23.21 -1.51
N SER A 335 -1.38 24.31 -2.29
CA SER A 335 -2.37 24.66 -3.32
C SER A 335 -2.80 23.48 -4.20
N CYS A 336 -1.88 22.80 -4.87
CA CYS A 336 -2.22 21.70 -5.78
C CYS A 336 -2.75 20.47 -5.02
N GLN A 337 -2.24 20.21 -3.82
CA GLN A 337 -2.71 19.14 -2.93
C GLN A 337 -4.10 19.42 -2.37
N ARG A 338 -4.42 20.70 -2.08
CA ARG A 338 -5.76 21.14 -1.66
C ARG A 338 -6.77 20.87 -2.76
N ASP A 339 -6.44 21.21 -4.01
CA ASP A 339 -7.29 20.89 -5.17
C ASP A 339 -7.47 19.38 -5.36
N ALA A 340 -6.41 18.59 -5.16
CA ALA A 340 -6.49 17.13 -5.22
C ALA A 340 -7.42 16.56 -4.13
N ILE A 341 -7.30 17.02 -2.89
CA ILE A 341 -8.18 16.63 -1.77
C ILE A 341 -9.63 17.05 -2.03
N GLN A 342 -9.87 18.26 -2.57
CA GLN A 342 -11.21 18.72 -2.91
C GLN A 342 -11.87 17.84 -4.00
N LYS A 343 -11.13 17.52 -5.07
CA LYS A 343 -11.58 16.60 -6.13
C LYS A 343 -11.85 15.20 -5.59
N LEU A 344 -10.98 14.69 -4.73
CA LEU A 344 -11.13 13.39 -4.07
C LEU A 344 -12.38 13.35 -3.18
N TRP A 345 -12.58 14.38 -2.36
CA TRP A 345 -13.73 14.50 -1.48
C TRP A 345 -15.04 14.62 -2.26
N ALA A 346 -15.08 15.40 -3.35
CA ALA A 346 -16.24 15.49 -4.23
C ALA A 346 -16.62 14.10 -4.80
N SER A 347 -15.63 13.35 -5.28
CA SER A 347 -15.83 11.98 -5.80
C SER A 347 -16.36 11.02 -4.72
N ILE A 348 -15.74 10.99 -3.53
CA ILE A 348 -16.17 10.13 -2.42
C ILE A 348 -17.58 10.53 -1.93
N ARG A 349 -17.89 11.81 -1.82
CA ARG A 349 -19.22 12.31 -1.42
C ARG A 349 -20.31 11.95 -2.43
N GLU A 350 -20.00 11.97 -3.72
CA GLU A 350 -20.89 11.46 -4.76
C GLU A 350 -21.11 9.95 -4.59
N GLN A 351 -20.04 9.16 -4.43
CA GLN A 351 -20.15 7.70 -4.22
C GLN A 351 -20.90 7.34 -2.93
N GLN A 352 -20.75 8.12 -1.86
CA GLN A 352 -21.53 7.99 -0.63
C GLN A 352 -23.02 8.29 -0.87
N THR A 353 -23.33 9.29 -1.69
CA THR A 353 -24.70 9.66 -2.05
C THR A 353 -25.34 8.59 -2.93
N ARG A 354 -24.61 8.03 -3.92
CA ARG A 354 -25.06 6.88 -4.73
C ARG A 354 -25.39 5.67 -3.84
N ARG A 355 -24.50 5.32 -2.91
CA ARG A 355 -24.74 4.24 -1.93
C ARG A 355 -25.98 4.48 -1.07
N LYS A 356 -26.20 5.71 -0.57
CA LYS A 356 -27.41 6.08 0.19
C LYS A 356 -28.70 5.97 -0.64
N GLN A 357 -28.61 6.06 -1.98
CA GLN A 357 -29.73 5.86 -2.91
C GLN A 357 -29.92 4.39 -3.34
N GLY A 358 -29.23 3.42 -2.71
CA GLY A 358 -29.26 2.02 -3.13
C GLY A 358 -28.59 1.76 -4.49
N LYS A 359 -27.76 2.69 -4.97
CA LYS A 359 -27.00 2.52 -6.22
C LYS A 359 -25.60 2.02 -5.90
N SER A 360 -25.22 0.95 -6.59
CA SER A 360 -23.86 0.40 -6.60
C SER A 360 -22.85 1.44 -7.10
N VAL A 361 -21.55 1.20 -6.88
CA VAL A 361 -20.46 2.09 -7.32
C VAL A 361 -20.52 2.36 -8.84
N ASN A 362 -20.96 1.37 -9.63
CA ASN A 362 -21.17 1.46 -11.07
C ASN A 362 -22.48 2.18 -11.48
N GLY A 363 -23.20 2.82 -10.55
CA GLY A 363 -24.44 3.58 -10.80
C GLY A 363 -25.70 2.74 -11.02
N LYS A 364 -25.57 1.42 -11.23
CA LYS A 364 -26.69 0.48 -11.28
C LYS A 364 -27.39 0.40 -9.93
N LEU A 365 -28.73 0.26 -9.93
CA LEU A 365 -29.47 -0.08 -8.71
C LEU A 365 -28.96 -1.42 -8.17
N ASP A 366 -28.55 -1.43 -6.91
CA ASP A 366 -28.08 -2.64 -6.24
C ASP A 366 -29.31 -3.39 -5.74
N VAL A 367 -29.90 -4.23 -6.61
CA VAL A 367 -31.00 -5.11 -6.22
C VAL A 367 -30.53 -5.97 -5.07
N ASN A 368 -31.15 -5.79 -3.91
CA ASN A 368 -30.75 -6.45 -2.69
C ASN A 368 -30.81 -7.97 -2.90
N GLY A 369 -29.97 -8.76 -2.23
CA GLY A 369 -29.97 -10.22 -2.39
C GLY A 369 -31.36 -10.84 -2.20
N PHE A 370 -32.17 -10.24 -1.31
CA PHE A 370 -33.59 -10.57 -1.16
C PHE A 370 -34.43 -10.31 -2.42
N GLU A 371 -34.29 -9.17 -3.09
CA GLU A 371 -35.02 -8.81 -4.32
C GLU A 371 -34.59 -9.69 -5.49
N TRP A 372 -33.30 -10.03 -5.59
CA TRP A 372 -32.79 -10.97 -6.59
C TRP A 372 -33.32 -12.39 -6.35
N LEU A 373 -33.35 -12.86 -5.09
CA LEU A 373 -34.02 -14.11 -4.73
C LEU A 373 -35.53 -14.02 -5.04
N GLN A 374 -36.18 -12.91 -4.72
CA GLN A 374 -37.61 -12.71 -4.96
C GLN A 374 -37.92 -12.77 -6.46
N GLN A 375 -37.16 -12.08 -7.33
CA GLN A 375 -37.32 -12.19 -8.79
C GLN A 375 -37.08 -13.61 -9.29
N LYS A 376 -36.05 -14.30 -8.76
CA LYS A 376 -35.74 -15.68 -9.13
C LYS A 376 -36.86 -16.66 -8.74
N TYR A 377 -37.42 -16.52 -7.54
CA TYR A 377 -38.45 -17.42 -7.01
C TYR A 377 -39.89 -17.00 -7.33
N ALA A 378 -40.13 -15.77 -7.80
CA ALA A 378 -41.48 -15.29 -8.16
C ALA A 378 -42.14 -16.08 -9.29
N GLY A 379 -41.33 -16.68 -10.19
CA GLY A 379 -41.80 -17.58 -11.25
C GLY A 379 -41.71 -19.08 -10.89
N GLU A 380 -41.09 -19.45 -9.76
CA GLU A 380 -40.93 -20.85 -9.39
C GLU A 380 -42.19 -21.40 -8.70
N LYS A 381 -42.82 -22.41 -9.31
CA LYS A 381 -43.95 -23.12 -8.70
C LYS A 381 -43.47 -23.95 -7.51
N ILE A 382 -43.81 -23.50 -6.31
CA ILE A 382 -43.60 -24.24 -5.05
C ILE A 382 -44.59 -25.41 -5.03
N SER A 383 -44.07 -26.64 -4.98
CA SER A 383 -44.90 -27.84 -4.86
C SER A 383 -45.57 -27.89 -3.47
N ILE A 384 -46.79 -28.42 -3.41
CA ILE A 384 -47.57 -28.64 -2.16
C ILE A 384 -46.80 -29.52 -1.14
N ARG A 385 -45.74 -30.22 -1.57
CA ARG A 385 -44.80 -30.98 -0.71
C ARG A 385 -43.54 -30.21 -0.31
N HIS A 386 -43.56 -28.87 -0.35
CA HIS A 386 -42.45 -27.97 0.00
C HIS A 386 -41.14 -28.13 -0.82
N SER A 387 -41.21 -28.68 -2.04
CA SER A 387 -40.06 -28.71 -2.97
C SER A 387 -40.13 -27.59 -4.00
N VAL A 388 -39.08 -26.76 -4.07
CA VAL A 388 -38.83 -25.84 -5.20
C VAL A 388 -38.26 -26.62 -6.39
N GLY A 389 -38.81 -26.36 -7.59
CA GLY A 389 -38.43 -27.05 -8.82
C GLY A 389 -39.46 -28.07 -9.33
N GLY A 390 -40.63 -27.58 -9.78
CA GLY A 390 -41.70 -28.40 -10.36
C GLY A 390 -41.50 -28.83 -11.84
N SER A 391 -40.26 -28.97 -12.31
CA SER A 391 -39.97 -29.52 -13.65
C SER A 391 -39.29 -30.88 -13.48
N GLY A 392 -40.01 -31.95 -13.82
CA GLY A 392 -39.76 -33.32 -13.37
C GLY A 392 -38.60 -34.04 -14.06
N ASP A 393 -37.38 -33.51 -13.98
CA ASP A 393 -36.18 -34.13 -14.59
C ASP A 393 -34.96 -34.17 -13.66
N ARG A 394 -35.21 -34.38 -12.36
CA ARG A 394 -34.19 -34.80 -11.40
C ARG A 394 -34.60 -36.14 -10.80
N ARG A 395 -34.05 -37.24 -11.35
CA ARG A 395 -34.08 -38.54 -10.68
C ARG A 395 -33.47 -38.37 -9.30
N ALA A 396 -34.28 -38.54 -8.25
CA ALA A 396 -33.78 -38.62 -6.90
C ALA A 396 -32.93 -39.90 -6.78
N SER A 397 -31.62 -39.75 -6.72
CA SER A 397 -30.72 -40.82 -6.29
C SER A 397 -30.96 -41.06 -4.81
N GLN A 398 -31.89 -41.96 -4.52
CA GLN A 398 -32.23 -42.42 -3.19
C GLN A 398 -31.01 -43.15 -2.59
N TRP A 399 -30.26 -42.47 -1.73
CA TRP A 399 -29.19 -43.08 -0.96
C TRP A 399 -29.80 -43.99 0.12
N LEU A 400 -29.82 -45.29 -0.16
CA LEU A 400 -30.06 -46.37 0.78
C LEU A 400 -28.87 -47.34 0.68
N GLY A 401 -28.09 -47.46 1.76
CA GLY A 401 -26.87 -48.27 1.84
C GLY A 401 -25.62 -47.41 1.95
#